data_AF-A0A948HWE5-F1
#
_entry.id   AF-A0A948HWE5-F1
#
_cell.length_a   1.000
_cell.length_b   1.000
_cell.length_c   1.000
_cell.angle_alpha   90.00
_cell.angle_beta   90.00
_cell.angle_gamma   90.00
#
_symmetry.space_group_name_H-M   'P 1'
#
loop_
_entity.id
_entity.type
_entity.pdbx_description
1 polymer ?
#
loop_
_entity_poly.entity_id
_entity_poly.type
_entity_poly.pdbx_seq_one_letter_code
_entity_poly.pdbx_strand_id
1 'polypeptide(L)'
;MNILTVSEARANFKAVIDTVLDTHEPTIVTNQRSGNVVMISQEDYNAMQETLYLLSTPNNANRLRESVARIKAGSFEVKEPFLDEQETD
;
A
#
# COMPACT_ATOMS: atom_id res chain seq x y z
N MET A 1 8.65 3.57 -12.65
CA MET A 1 8.34 2.19 -13.06
C MET A 1 9.47 1.65 -13.92
N ASN A 2 10.10 0.56 -13.47
CA ASN A 2 11.23 -0.06 -14.16
C ASN A 2 10.80 -1.35 -14.88
N ILE A 3 11.41 -1.69 -16.02
CA ILE A 3 11.10 -2.91 -16.78
C ILE A 3 12.39 -3.65 -17.07
N LEU A 4 12.49 -4.88 -16.60
CA LEU A 4 13.67 -5.73 -16.73
C LEU A 4 13.28 -7.07 -17.36
N THR A 5 14.22 -7.71 -18.03
CA THR A 5 14.11 -9.14 -18.38
C THR A 5 14.39 -10.01 -17.16
N VAL A 6 13.93 -11.28 -17.19
CA VAL A 6 14.30 -12.27 -16.15
C VAL A 6 15.81 -12.37 -15.97
N SER A 7 16.59 -12.27 -17.06
CA SER A 7 18.05 -12.36 -17.01
C SER A 7 18.69 -11.18 -16.28
N GLU A 8 18.25 -9.95 -16.55
CA GLU A 8 18.73 -8.75 -15.88
C GLU A 8 18.32 -8.73 -14.40
N ALA A 9 17.07 -9.08 -14.11
CA ALA A 9 16.57 -9.17 -12.75
C ALA A 9 17.33 -10.22 -11.93
N ARG A 10 17.68 -11.37 -12.53
CA ARG A 10 18.50 -12.40 -11.86
C ARG A 10 19.92 -11.92 -11.60
N ALA A 11 20.54 -11.24 -12.58
CA ALA A 11 21.91 -10.75 -12.45
C ALA A 11 22.06 -9.68 -11.36
N ASN A 12 21.02 -8.84 -11.18
CA ASN A 12 21.06 -7.68 -10.28
C ASN A 12 20.01 -7.74 -9.17
N PHE A 13 19.59 -8.94 -8.75
CA PHE A 13 18.40 -9.14 -7.93
C PHE A 13 18.38 -8.30 -6.65
N LYS A 14 19.51 -8.21 -5.95
CA LYS A 14 19.63 -7.37 -4.75
C LYS A 14 19.39 -5.88 -5.04
N ALA A 15 20.01 -5.34 -6.08
CA ALA A 15 19.84 -3.93 -6.45
C ALA A 15 18.38 -3.63 -6.87
N VAL A 16 17.71 -4.59 -7.51
CA VAL A 16 16.28 -4.47 -7.86
C VAL A 16 15.43 -4.41 -6.59
N ILE A 17 15.68 -5.29 -5.61
CA ILE A 17 14.99 -5.23 -4.30
C ILE A 17 15.22 -3.89 -3.62
N ASP A 18 16.49 -3.48 -3.49
CA ASP A 18 16.84 -2.23 -2.80
C ASP A 18 16.15 -1.04 -3.47
N THR A 19 16.11 -0.99 -4.81
CA THR A 19 15.37 0.05 -5.56
C THR A 19 13.88 0.03 -5.24
N VAL A 20 13.23 -1.13 -5.27
CA VAL A 20 11.78 -1.25 -5.01
C VAL A 20 11.44 -0.82 -3.58
N LEU A 21 12.28 -1.15 -2.61
CA LEU A 21 12.10 -0.76 -1.21
C LEU A 21 12.31 0.75 -1.01
N ASP A 22 13.35 1.33 -1.63
CA ASP A 22 13.70 2.73 -1.41
C ASP A 22 12.77 3.70 -2.15
N THR A 23 12.33 3.34 -3.36
CA THR A 23 11.56 4.25 -4.21
C THR A 23 10.06 4.00 -4.15
N HIS A 24 9.61 2.89 -3.56
CA HIS A 24 8.21 2.43 -3.61
C HIS A 24 7.64 2.40 -5.05
N GLU A 25 8.52 2.15 -6.04
CA GLU A 25 8.11 2.04 -7.43
C GLU A 25 8.06 0.57 -7.86
N PRO A 26 6.98 0.13 -8.54
CA PRO A 26 6.91 -1.22 -9.06
C PRO A 26 7.95 -1.46 -10.15
N THR A 27 8.56 -2.64 -10.12
CA THR A 27 9.42 -3.17 -11.19
C THR A 27 8.73 -4.33 -11.89
N ILE A 28 8.65 -4.27 -13.22
CA ILE A 28 8.08 -5.33 -14.05
C ILE A 28 9.21 -6.22 -14.54
N VAL A 29 9.13 -7.52 -14.25
CA VAL A 29 10.03 -8.54 -14.78
C VAL A 29 9.33 -9.25 -15.93
N THR A 30 9.89 -9.11 -17.13
CA THR A 30 9.35 -9.64 -18.37
C THR A 30 9.95 -11.00 -18.70
N ASN A 31 9.09 -11.96 -19.06
CA ASN A 31 9.49 -13.25 -19.59
C ASN A 31 8.86 -13.45 -20.97
N GLN A 32 9.70 -13.69 -21.97
CA GLN A 32 9.28 -13.88 -23.37
C GLN A 32 8.35 -15.07 -23.58
N ARG A 33 8.28 -16.03 -22.64
CA ARG A 33 7.55 -17.30 -22.82
C ARG A 33 6.29 -17.44 -21.97
N SER A 34 6.25 -16.84 -20.77
CA SER A 34 5.23 -17.17 -19.75
C SER A 34 4.57 -15.97 -19.07
N GLY A 35 4.81 -14.76 -19.58
CA GLY A 35 4.18 -13.53 -19.08
C GLY A 35 5.06 -12.74 -18.11
N ASN A 36 4.52 -11.64 -17.61
CA ASN A 36 5.27 -10.69 -16.79
C ASN A 36 4.89 -10.82 -15.31
N VAL A 37 5.84 -10.53 -14.42
CA VAL A 37 5.63 -10.43 -12.98
C VAL A 37 5.89 -9.00 -12.54
N VAL A 38 5.17 -8.53 -11.53
CA VAL A 38 5.42 -7.24 -10.90
C VAL A 38 6.02 -7.47 -9.52
N MET A 39 7.14 -6.82 -9.23
CA MET A 39 7.76 -6.75 -7.92
C MET A 39 7.42 -5.41 -7.27
N ILE A 40 6.91 -5.46 -6.05
CA ILE A 40 6.61 -4.31 -5.19
C ILE A 40 7.10 -4.62 -3.78
N SER A 41 7.25 -3.58 -2.95
CA SER A 41 7.57 -3.76 -1.55
C SER A 41 6.42 -4.48 -0.84
N GLN A 42 6.71 -5.17 0.26
CA GLN A 42 5.67 -5.77 1.09
C GLN A 42 4.73 -4.71 1.67
N GLU A 43 5.28 -3.54 2.02
CA GLU A 43 4.51 -2.41 2.54
C GLU A 43 3.48 -1.93 1.51
N ASP A 44 3.91 -1.70 0.26
CA ASP A 44 3.00 -1.28 -0.81
C ASP A 44 1.94 -2.34 -1.10
N TYR A 45 2.32 -3.62 -1.10
CA TYR A 45 1.36 -4.71 -1.27
C TYR A 45 0.29 -4.68 -0.18
N ASN A 46 0.69 -4.54 1.09
CA ASN A 46 -0.23 -4.48 2.22
C ASN A 46 -1.13 -3.25 2.14
N ALA A 47 -0.58 -2.07 1.83
CA ALA A 47 -1.33 -0.83 1.67
C ALA A 47 -2.37 -0.93 0.55
N MET A 48 -2.02 -1.59 -0.56
CA MET A 48 -2.96 -1.87 -1.66
C MET A 48 -4.07 -2.82 -1.21
N GLN A 49 -3.75 -3.92 -0.51
CA GLN A 49 -4.76 -4.85 0.00
C GLN A 49 -5.71 -4.18 1.00
N GLU A 50 -5.18 -3.36 1.90
CA GLU A 50 -5.99 -2.59 2.85
C GLU A 50 -6.89 -1.59 2.14
N THR A 51 -6.36 -0.85 1.17
CA THR A 51 -7.16 0.08 0.36
C THR A 51 -8.30 -0.64 -0.36
N LEU A 52 -8.01 -1.79 -0.99
CA LEU A 52 -9.03 -2.61 -1.65
C LEU A 52 -10.07 -3.12 -0.65
N TYR A 53 -9.64 -3.56 0.53
CA TYR A 53 -10.53 -3.99 1.60
C TYR A 53 -11.46 -2.87 2.06
N LEU A 54 -10.91 -1.70 2.39
CA LEU A 54 -11.67 -0.52 2.83
C LEU A 54 -12.68 -0.06 1.76
N LEU A 55 -12.33 -0.17 0.48
CA LEU A 55 -13.17 0.25 -0.63
C LEU A 55 -14.09 -0.86 -1.18
N SER A 56 -14.04 -2.06 -0.63
CA SER A 56 -14.73 -3.26 -1.16
C SER A 56 -16.26 -3.16 -1.18
N THR A 57 -16.85 -2.35 -0.28
CA THR A 57 -18.30 -2.14 -0.24
C THR A 57 -18.66 -0.68 -0.52
N PRO A 58 -19.71 -0.40 -1.30
CA PRO A 58 -20.13 0.98 -1.59
C PRO A 58 -20.42 1.79 -0.33
N ASN A 59 -21.06 1.15 0.67
CA ASN A 59 -21.38 1.79 1.94
C ASN A 59 -20.13 2.22 2.70
N ASN A 60 -19.14 1.32 2.87
CA ASN A 60 -17.91 1.66 3.57
C ASN A 60 -17.08 2.71 2.80
N ALA A 61 -16.99 2.56 1.48
CA ALA A 61 -16.26 3.48 0.63
C ALA A 61 -16.86 4.90 0.67
N ASN A 62 -18.19 5.03 0.67
CA ASN A 62 -18.85 6.33 0.78
C ASN A 62 -18.63 6.95 2.16
N ARG A 63 -18.83 6.19 3.24
CA ARG A 63 -18.56 6.66 4.61
C ARG A 63 -17.13 7.15 4.78
N LEU A 64 -16.15 6.42 4.25
CA LEU A 64 -14.74 6.80 4.32
C LEU A 64 -14.46 8.10 3.54
N ARG A 65 -14.98 8.21 2.32
CA ARG A 65 -14.83 9.43 1.50
C ARG A 65 -15.46 10.65 2.16
N GLU A 66 -16.66 10.52 2.72
CA GLU A 66 -17.33 11.58 3.47
C GLU A 66 -16.51 11.99 4.70
N SER A 67 -15.97 11.04 5.45
CA SER A 67 -15.11 11.32 6.61
C SER A 67 -13.88 12.14 6.22
N VAL A 68 -13.18 11.73 5.15
CA VAL A 68 -12.02 12.45 4.61
C VAL A 68 -12.42 13.86 4.14
N ALA A 69 -13.56 14.00 3.47
CA ALA A 69 -14.05 15.30 3.01
C ALA A 69 -14.38 16.25 4.17
N ARG A 70 -15.02 15.75 5.24
CA ARG A 70 -15.31 16.52 6.45
C ARG A 70 -14.03 17.02 7.12
N ILE A 71 -13.02 16.15 7.27
CA ILE A 71 -11.72 16.54 7.86
C ILE A 71 -11.05 17.63 7.01
N LYS A 72 -11.03 17.48 5.67
CA LYS A 72 -10.47 18.50 4.76
C LYS A 72 -11.20 19.84 4.82
N ALA A 73 -12.50 19.82 5.10
CA ALA A 73 -13.32 21.01 5.29
C ALA A 73 -13.17 21.64 6.69
N GLY A 74 -12.36 21.06 7.58
CA GLY A 74 -12.22 21.51 8.97
C GLY A 74 -13.37 21.09 9.88
N SER A 75 -14.28 20.24 9.40
CA SER A 75 -15.44 19.75 10.13
C SER A 75 -15.10 18.45 10.88
N PHE A 76 -14.45 18.58 12.03
CA PHE A 76 -14.11 17.45 12.91
C PHE A 76 -14.26 17.85 14.38
N GLU A 77 -14.46 16.86 15.24
CA GLU A 77 -14.45 17.02 16.70
C GLU A 77 -13.18 16.37 17.24
N VAL A 78 -12.41 17.12 18.04
CA VAL A 78 -11.32 16.55 18.84
C VAL A 78 -11.94 16.00 20.11
N LYS A 79 -11.74 14.72 20.37
CA LYS A 79 -12.12 14.06 21.62
C LYS A 79 -10.86 13.61 22.33
N GLU A 80 -10.89 13.66 23.66
CA GLU A 80 -9.82 13.05 24.46
C GLU A 80 -9.70 11.56 24.08
N PRO A 81 -8.48 11.03 23.92
CA PRO A 81 -8.29 9.60 23.71
C PRO A 81 -8.95 8.83 24.84
N PHE A 82 -9.62 7.73 24.50
CA PHE A 82 -9.98 6.75 25.51
C PHE A 82 -8.67 6.12 26.00
N LEU A 83 -8.11 6.67 27.06
CA LEU A 83 -7.15 5.95 27.87
C LEU A 83 -7.98 4.92 28.63
N ASP A 84 -7.80 3.65 28.32
CA ASP A 84 -8.33 2.57 29.15
C ASP A 84 -7.63 2.65 30.51
N GLU A 85 -8.20 3.40 31.44
CA GLU A 85 -7.86 3.34 32.87
C GLU A 85 -8.38 2.03 33.45
N GLN A 86 -7.96 0.87 32.93
CA GLN A 86 -8.20 -0.44 33.57
C GLN A 86 -7.00 -1.38 33.38
N GLU A 87 -5.88 -1.02 34.01
CA GLU A 87 -5.02 -2.00 34.69
C GLU A 87 -4.65 -1.44 36.07
N THR A 88 -5.53 -1.67 37.04
CA THR A 88 -5.19 -1.61 38.46
C THR A 88 -6.00 -2.67 39.18
N ASP A 89 -5.47 -3.89 39.21
CA ASP A 89 -5.32 -4.76 40.40
C ASP A 89 -4.73 -6.13 40.00
#